data_AF-A0A6J4KUL4-F1
#
_entry.id   AF-A0A6J4KUL4-F1
#
_cell.length_a   1.000
_cell.length_b   1.000
_cell.length_c   1.000
_cell.angle_alpha   90.00
_cell.angle_beta   90.00
_cell.angle_gamma   90.00
#
_symmetry.space_group_name_H-M   'P 1'
#
loop_
_entity.id
_entity.type
_entity.pdbx_description
1 polymer ?
#
loop_
_entity_poly.entity_id
_entity_poly.type
_entity_poly.pdbx_seq_one_letter_code
_entity_poly.pdbx_strand_id
1 'polypeptide(L)' 'RAGVTVAAGVLSQAGWVRYSRGRITIVDRAGLEAFACECYGVVRAAFAAV' A
#
# COMPACT_ATOMS: atom_id res chain seq x y z
N ARG A 1 -4.04 0.84 -17.16
CA ARG A 1 -3.97 0.56 -15.71
C ARG A 1 -3.08 1.61 -15.00
N ALA A 2 -3.31 2.91 -15.26
CA ALA A 2 -2.44 3.99 -14.79
C ALA A 2 -2.59 4.30 -13.28
N GLY A 3 -3.77 4.02 -12.71
CA GLY A 3 -4.06 4.30 -11.29
C GLY A 3 -3.10 3.61 -10.31
N VAL A 4 -2.71 2.36 -10.60
CA VAL A 4 -1.79 1.61 -9.74
C VAL A 4 -0.38 2.19 -9.78
N THR A 5 0.11 2.60 -10.96
CA THR A 5 1.43 3.22 -11.11
C THR A 5 1.49 4.57 -10.39
N VAL A 6 0.44 5.39 -10.54
CA VAL A 6 0.36 6.69 -9.87
C VAL A 6 0.32 6.52 -8.35
N ALA A 7 -0.54 5.63 -7.85
CA ALA A 7 -0.62 5.34 -6.41
C ALA A 7 0.71 4.81 -5.86
N ALA A 8 1.36 3.87 -6.55
CA ALA A 8 2.66 3.34 -6.15
C ALA A 8 3.75 4.44 -6.11
N GLY A 9 3.71 5.40 -7.05
CA GLY A 9 4.59 6.56 -7.06
C GLY A 9 4.40 7.45 -5.82
N VAL A 10 3.15 7.80 -5.50
CA VAL A 10 2.82 8.63 -4.33
C VAL A 10 3.25 7.95 -3.03
N LEU A 11 2.93 6.67 -2.86
CA LEU A 11 3.31 5.90 -1.67
C LEU A 11 4.83 5.74 -1.56
N SER A 12 5.53 5.63 -2.69
CA SER A 12 6.99 5.55 -2.71
C SER A 12 7.65 6.89 -2.38
N GLN A 13 7.08 8.01 -2.81
CA GLN A 13 7.54 9.36 -2.45
C GLN A 13 7.29 9.68 -0.97
N ALA A 14 6.18 9.19 -0.40
CA ALA A 14 5.89 9.27 1.02
C ALA A 14 6.82 8.40 1.90
N GLY A 15 7.61 7.52 1.29
CA GLY A 15 8.60 6.70 1.98
C GLY A 15 8.04 5.45 2.67
N TRP A 16 6.75 5.13 2.49
CA TRP A 16 6.14 3.95 3.11
C TRP A 16 6.37 2.65 2.33
N VAL A 17 6.63 2.77 1.02
CA VAL A 17 6.95 1.63 0.14
C VAL A 17 8.16 1.94 -0.73
N ARG A 18 8.84 0.89 -1.18
CA ARG A 18 9.85 0.94 -2.24
C ARG A 18 9.31 0.25 -3.48
N TYR A 19 9.27 0.97 -4.60
CA TYR A 19 8.89 0.41 -5.89
C TYR A 19 10.12 0.25 -6.80
N SER A 20 10.41 -0.97 -7.25
CA SER A 20 11.52 -1.24 -8.18
C SER A 20 11.20 -2.43 -9.08
N ARG A 21 11.40 -2.25 -10.40
CA ARG A 21 11.21 -3.30 -11.43
C ARG A 21 9.88 -4.07 -11.29
N GLY A 22 8.78 -3.36 -10.99
CA GLY A 22 7.45 -3.97 -10.82
C GLY A 22 7.23 -4.67 -9.48
N ARG A 23 8.19 -4.64 -8.54
CA ARG A 23 8.02 -5.15 -7.17
C ARG A 23 7.79 -3.99 -6.21
N ILE A 24 6.77 -4.14 -5.36
CA ILE A 24 6.48 -3.23 -4.25
C ILE A 24 6.93 -3.91 -2.97
N THR A 25 7.79 -3.23 -2.21
CA THR A 25 8.24 -3.67 -0.88
C THR A 25 7.71 -2.67 0.14
N ILE A 26 7.02 -3.14 1.17
CA ILE A 26 6.58 -2.27 2.28
C ILE A 26 7.80 -2.04 3.18
N VAL A 27 8.14 -0.78 3.42
CA VAL A 27 9.26 -0.40 4.29
C VAL A 27 8.79 0.20 5.61
N ASP A 28 7.64 0.86 5.62
CA ASP A 28 6.96 1.32 6.82
C ASP A 28 5.48 0.92 6.74
N ARG A 29 5.14 -0.11 7.51
CA ARG A 29 3.77 -0.63 7.57
C ARG A 29 2.86 0.30 8.37
N ALA A 30 3.35 0.89 9.46
CA ALA A 30 2.52 1.72 10.33
C ALA A 30 2.12 3.01 9.63
N GLY A 31 3.07 3.67 8.94
CA GLY A 31 2.79 4.84 8.13
C GLY A 31 1.83 4.55 6.97
N LEU A 32 2.00 3.39 6.31
CA LEU A 32 1.10 2.95 5.25
C LEU A 32 -0.33 2.68 5.74
N GLU A 33 -0.47 2.02 6.90
CA GLU A 33 -1.77 1.73 7.50
C GLU A 33 -2.47 2.99 8.01
N ALA A 34 -1.72 3.97 8.52
CA ALA A 34 -2.28 5.26 8.95
C ALA A 34 -2.77 6.13 7.78
N PHE A 35 -2.14 6.01 6.60
CA PHE A 35 -2.58 6.69 5.38
C PHE A 35 -3.77 6.00 4.71
N ALA A 36 -3.88 4.68 4.86
CA ALA A 36 -4.99 3.94 4.31
C ALA A 36 -6.30 4.35 5.01
N CYS A 37 -7.39 4.36 4.25
CA CYS A 37 -8.70 4.51 4.85
C CYS A 37 -9.09 3.24 5.63
N GLU A 38 -10.14 3.37 6.44
CA GLU A 38 -10.72 2.29 7.25
C GLU A 38 -11.08 1.03 6.41
N CYS A 39 -11.33 1.21 5.10
CA CYS A 39 -11.58 0.11 4.18
C CYS A 39 -10.44 -0.92 4.16
N TYR A 40 -9.19 -0.50 4.39
CA TYR A 40 -8.07 -1.45 4.48
C TYR A 40 -8.30 -2.49 5.57
N GLY A 41 -8.83 -2.09 6.74
CA GLY A 41 -9.13 -3.00 7.83
C GLY A 41 -10.21 -4.02 7.47
N VAL A 42 -11.29 -3.56 6.83
CA VAL A 42 -12.40 -4.41 6.36
C VAL A 42 -11.90 -5.43 5.33
N VAL A 43 -11.15 -4.96 4.33
CA VAL A 43 -10.56 -5.83 3.30
C VAL A 43 -9.60 -6.83 3.93
N ARG A 44 -8.68 -6.37 4.78
CA ARG A 44 -7.72 -7.24 5.47
C ARG A 44 -8.42 -8.34 6.27
N ALA A 45 -9.49 -8.01 7.00
CA ALA A 45 -10.27 -8.99 7.75
C ALA A 45 -10.92 -10.03 6.83
N ALA A 46 -11.49 -9.60 5.70
CA ALA A 46 -12.10 -10.49 4.72
C ALA A 46 -11.08 -11.48 4.11
N PHE A 47 -9.85 -11.04 3.85
CA PHE A 47 -8.80 -11.91 3.30
C PHE A 47 -8.04 -12.74 4.35
N ALA A 48 -8.10 -12.37 5.64
CA ALA A 48 -7.46 -13.12 6.71
C ALA A 48 -8.26 -14.36 7.16
N ALA A 49 -9.53 -14.45 6.78
CA ALA A 49 -10.42 -15.58 7.08
C ALA A 49 -10.50 -16.63 5.96
N VAL A 50 -9.62 -16.51 4.94
CA VAL A 50 -9.51 -17.44 3.80
C VAL A 50 -8.41 -18.46 4.04
#